data_AF-A0A182X5Q5-F1
#
_entry.id   AF-A0A182X5Q5-F1
#
_cell.length_a   1.000
_cell.length_b   1.000
_cell.length_c   1.000
_cell.angle_alpha   90.00
_cell.angle_beta   90.00
_cell.angle_gamma   90.00
#
_symmetry.space_group_name_H-M   'P 1'
#
loop_
_entity.id
_entity.type
_entity.pdbx_description
1 polymer ?
#
loop_
_entity_poly.entity_id
_entity_poly.type
_entity_poly.pdbx_seq_one_letter_code
_entity_poly.pdbx_strand_id
1 'polypeptide(L)'
;MEYLPLGRTGLKVSKVSFGTGTFSQLYGNLDEAKALEAVKHAVQRGINYIDTAPYYGQGRSEEVLGRALRAIPRAAYYVATKVSRYEREYDGMFDYSAQKTRQSVERSLQLLGLDYLDVVQIHDVEFAPNLDIVLNETLPTLEALRAEGKLRFIGVSAYPLAVLREIITKAPGRFDTVLSYCRNTLFDDSLEEYIPFFREHKMGLICASGHGMGLLTNGGPQPWHPADRQLREVCAEAAAYCKREGVELGKLAMHHALQMPGPATFLAGMQTPELVQINLDAYFEGLSEKEADVLGYLKERYKRRRASPAMNPSEWFSEISNELWPGQCFSVKVKQVLHEERSKYQDIKIIQSESHGVVLILDGIIQCTERDEFAYQEMISFLPLCCHPNPQRVLIVGGGDGGVAREVAKHPAVLEVHQVEIDERVVELSKQYLPFMACGFESPKLKLTIGDGFEYMKQHEGAFDVIITDSSDPIGPAESLFRESYFELVKRALKPNGIICSQGGSFWLDAGHVRETLDYCRKHFPRVTYGLAAVPSYPTGQIGFFIASLNPETDFREPARKFEDAEIDQLGLRYYTTDVHRAAFTLPRFAAKALNP
;
A
#
# COMPACT_ATOMS: atom_id res chain seq x y z
N MET A 1 -22.52 -36.82 2.61
CA MET A 1 -21.55 -35.86 3.14
C MET A 1 -20.30 -36.62 3.53
N GLU A 2 -19.14 -36.25 3.00
CA GLU A 2 -17.85 -36.74 3.48
C GLU A 2 -17.46 -36.04 4.79
N TYR A 3 -16.88 -36.79 5.72
CA TYR A 3 -16.37 -36.27 6.99
C TYR A 3 -14.88 -36.52 7.11
N LEU A 4 -14.10 -35.44 7.17
CA LEU A 4 -12.64 -35.47 7.20
C LEU A 4 -12.11 -35.18 8.61
N PRO A 5 -10.96 -35.77 9.02
CA PRO A 5 -10.30 -35.40 10.26
C PRO A 5 -9.92 -33.91 10.28
N LEU A 6 -10.28 -33.21 11.34
CA LEU A 6 -9.85 -31.82 11.56
C LEU A 6 -8.45 -31.81 12.21
N GLY A 7 -7.43 -32.02 11.38
CA GLY A 7 -6.03 -32.10 11.82
C GLY A 7 -5.83 -33.16 12.90
N ARG A 8 -5.11 -32.80 13.97
CA ARG A 8 -4.84 -33.69 15.12
C ARG A 8 -5.96 -33.78 16.17
N THR A 9 -7.08 -33.08 15.99
CA THR A 9 -8.15 -33.01 17.01
C THR A 9 -8.91 -34.32 17.19
N GLY A 10 -8.88 -35.21 16.18
CA GLY A 10 -9.72 -36.40 16.14
C GLY A 10 -11.20 -36.12 15.81
N LEU A 11 -11.62 -34.85 15.70
CA LEU A 11 -12.95 -34.50 15.20
C LEU A 11 -13.06 -34.85 13.72
N LYS A 12 -14.23 -35.37 13.30
CA LYS A 12 -14.54 -35.62 11.88
C LYS A 12 -15.57 -34.62 11.40
N VAL A 13 -15.14 -33.62 10.63
CA VAL A 13 -15.97 -32.50 10.18
C VAL A 13 -16.44 -32.68 8.75
N SER A 14 -17.66 -32.24 8.47
CA SER A 14 -18.25 -32.24 7.13
C SER A 14 -17.44 -31.39 6.17
N LYS A 15 -17.30 -31.81 4.91
CA LYS A 15 -16.54 -31.08 3.88
C LYS A 15 -17.05 -29.64 3.67
N VAL A 16 -18.36 -29.43 3.84
CA VAL A 16 -19.00 -28.10 3.91
C VAL A 16 -19.36 -27.80 5.36
N SER A 17 -19.06 -26.59 5.85
CA SER A 17 -19.40 -26.12 7.21
C SER A 17 -20.19 -24.83 7.20
N PHE A 18 -20.92 -24.60 8.30
CA PHE A 18 -21.88 -23.51 8.42
C PHE A 18 -21.30 -22.34 9.20
N GLY A 19 -21.16 -21.19 8.53
CA GLY A 19 -20.78 -19.93 9.15
C GLY A 19 -21.99 -19.09 9.52
N THR A 20 -21.99 -18.53 10.73
CA THR A 20 -23.09 -17.69 11.24
C THR A 20 -22.73 -16.19 11.24
N GLY A 21 -21.66 -15.79 10.55
CA GLY A 21 -21.31 -14.36 10.38
C GLY A 21 -22.45 -13.55 9.76
N THR A 22 -23.23 -14.17 8.88
CA THR A 22 -24.42 -13.58 8.25
C THR A 22 -25.63 -13.47 9.17
N PHE A 23 -25.57 -13.99 10.40
CA PHE A 23 -26.59 -13.74 11.43
C PHE A 23 -26.40 -12.36 12.10
N SER A 24 -25.29 -11.68 11.80
CA SER A 24 -25.06 -10.31 12.23
C SER A 24 -25.65 -9.31 11.24
N GLN A 25 -25.92 -8.09 11.74
CA GLN A 25 -26.35 -6.96 10.90
C GLN A 25 -25.29 -6.52 9.89
N LEU A 26 -24.04 -7.02 9.98
CA LEU A 26 -22.98 -6.70 9.02
C LEU A 26 -23.35 -7.14 7.61
N TYR A 27 -24.17 -8.19 7.46
CA TYR A 27 -24.57 -8.73 6.16
C TYR A 27 -26.05 -8.46 5.82
N GLY A 28 -26.64 -7.44 6.45
CA GLY A 28 -28.02 -7.03 6.25
C GLY A 28 -28.97 -7.52 7.34
N ASN A 29 -30.27 -7.41 7.08
CA ASN A 29 -31.30 -7.83 8.02
C ASN A 29 -31.42 -9.35 8.07
N LEU A 30 -31.46 -9.90 9.29
CA LEU A 30 -31.66 -11.32 9.53
C LEU A 30 -33.15 -11.63 9.74
N ASP A 31 -33.69 -12.55 8.95
CA ASP A 31 -34.92 -13.27 9.29
C ASP A 31 -34.57 -14.43 10.22
N GLU A 32 -34.86 -14.27 11.51
CA GLU A 32 -34.48 -15.26 12.52
C GLU A 32 -35.17 -16.61 12.32
N ALA A 33 -36.41 -16.64 11.83
CA ALA A 33 -37.12 -17.90 11.60
C ALA A 33 -36.42 -18.72 10.49
N LYS A 34 -36.03 -18.05 9.40
CA LYS A 34 -35.24 -18.67 8.34
C LYS A 34 -33.85 -19.08 8.80
N ALA A 35 -33.21 -18.31 9.66
CA ALA A 35 -31.89 -18.65 10.20
C ALA A 35 -31.94 -19.93 11.04
N LEU A 36 -32.96 -20.07 11.91
CA LEU A 36 -33.19 -21.28 12.71
C LEU A 36 -33.46 -22.50 11.80
N GLU A 37 -34.29 -22.32 10.78
CA GLU A 37 -34.58 -23.37 9.79
C GLU A 37 -33.32 -23.75 9.00
N ALA A 38 -32.48 -22.78 8.61
CA ALA A 38 -31.23 -23.01 7.89
C ALA A 38 -30.26 -23.89 8.69
N VAL A 39 -30.08 -23.61 9.99
CA VAL A 39 -29.23 -24.44 10.87
C VAL A 39 -29.78 -25.86 10.96
N LYS A 40 -31.08 -26.01 11.20
CA LYS A 40 -31.73 -27.33 11.28
C LYS A 40 -31.57 -28.09 9.96
N HIS A 41 -31.82 -27.44 8.84
CA HIS A 41 -31.70 -28.02 7.51
C HIS A 41 -30.25 -28.45 7.21
N ALA A 42 -29.27 -27.60 7.53
CA ALA A 42 -27.85 -27.90 7.36
C ALA A 42 -27.44 -29.17 8.11
N VAL A 43 -27.81 -29.29 9.40
CA VAL A 43 -27.49 -30.48 10.21
C VAL A 43 -28.21 -31.72 9.68
N GLN A 44 -29.48 -31.62 9.29
CA GLN A 44 -30.22 -32.73 8.68
C GLN A 44 -29.58 -33.25 7.38
N ARG A 45 -28.88 -32.37 6.64
CA ARG A 45 -28.16 -32.70 5.41
C ARG A 45 -26.70 -33.13 5.65
N GLY A 46 -26.30 -33.26 6.91
CA GLY A 46 -25.01 -33.80 7.34
C GLY A 46 -23.93 -32.75 7.59
N ILE A 47 -24.23 -31.45 7.60
CA ILE A 47 -23.27 -30.45 8.07
C ILE A 47 -23.15 -30.56 9.58
N ASN A 48 -21.94 -30.79 10.09
CA ASN A 48 -21.73 -31.00 11.53
C ASN A 48 -20.70 -30.06 12.15
N TYR A 49 -20.17 -29.07 11.43
CA TYR A 49 -19.28 -28.05 11.98
C TYR A 49 -19.89 -26.67 11.75
N ILE A 50 -20.13 -25.94 12.83
CA ILE A 50 -20.80 -24.64 12.81
C ILE A 50 -19.92 -23.62 13.52
N ASP A 51 -19.63 -22.52 12.85
CA ASP A 51 -18.76 -21.45 13.33
C ASP A 51 -19.53 -20.15 13.59
N THR A 52 -19.21 -19.51 14.72
CA THR A 52 -19.75 -18.21 15.15
C THR A 52 -18.65 -17.36 15.79
N ALA A 53 -18.99 -16.18 16.32
CA ALA A 53 -18.09 -15.31 17.07
C ALA A 53 -18.85 -14.26 17.89
N PRO A 54 -18.29 -13.79 19.02
CA PRO A 54 -18.83 -12.64 19.76
C PRO A 54 -18.98 -11.37 18.90
N TYR A 55 -18.01 -11.09 18.02
CA TYR A 55 -18.08 -9.93 17.11
C TYR A 55 -19.30 -9.95 16.18
N TYR A 56 -19.87 -11.13 15.88
CA TYR A 56 -20.99 -11.26 14.94
C TYR A 56 -22.29 -10.75 15.57
N GLY A 57 -22.49 -9.44 15.48
CA GLY A 57 -23.62 -8.76 16.09
C GLY A 57 -23.51 -8.69 17.62
N GLN A 58 -22.30 -8.57 18.16
CA GLN A 58 -22.03 -8.39 19.59
C GLN A 58 -22.66 -9.50 20.47
N GLY A 59 -22.60 -10.75 20.00
CA GLY A 59 -23.18 -11.94 20.62
C GLY A 59 -24.54 -12.38 20.06
N ARG A 60 -25.19 -11.56 19.22
CA ARG A 60 -26.48 -11.92 18.62
C ARG A 60 -26.42 -13.20 17.78
N SER A 61 -25.34 -13.40 17.03
CA SER A 61 -25.15 -14.63 16.24
C SER A 61 -25.10 -15.87 17.14
N GLU A 62 -24.38 -15.79 18.26
CA GLU A 62 -24.29 -16.87 19.26
C GLU A 62 -25.65 -17.16 19.91
N GLU A 63 -26.43 -16.14 20.23
CA GLU A 63 -27.77 -16.28 20.79
C GLU A 63 -28.77 -16.94 19.82
N VAL A 64 -28.77 -16.51 18.56
CA VAL A 64 -29.61 -17.10 17.50
C VAL A 64 -29.22 -18.55 17.26
N LEU A 65 -27.92 -18.84 17.15
CA LEU A 65 -27.41 -20.19 16.99
C LEU A 65 -27.79 -21.07 18.19
N GLY A 66 -27.60 -20.59 19.41
CA GLY A 66 -27.97 -21.30 20.64
C GLY A 66 -29.44 -21.71 20.65
N ARG A 67 -30.36 -20.82 20.23
CA ARG A 67 -31.79 -21.15 20.08
C ARG A 67 -32.03 -22.27 19.07
N ALA A 68 -31.34 -22.26 17.92
CA ALA A 68 -31.47 -23.30 16.92
C ALA A 68 -30.95 -24.67 17.41
N LEU A 69 -29.81 -24.66 18.13
CA LEU A 69 -29.15 -25.87 18.61
C LEU A 69 -29.91 -26.60 19.72
N ARG A 70 -30.79 -25.93 20.48
CA ARG A 70 -31.61 -26.58 21.54
C ARG A 70 -32.45 -27.73 21.02
N ALA A 71 -32.88 -27.68 19.76
CA ALA A 71 -33.70 -28.71 19.13
C ALA A 71 -32.87 -29.83 18.46
N ILE A 72 -31.54 -29.78 18.55
CA ILE A 72 -30.62 -30.67 17.85
C ILE A 72 -29.79 -31.45 18.89
N PRO A 73 -29.68 -32.79 18.78
CA PRO A 73 -28.84 -33.57 19.68
C PRO A 73 -27.38 -33.06 19.67
N ARG A 74 -26.79 -32.83 20.85
CA ARG A 74 -25.42 -32.29 20.98
C ARG A 74 -24.34 -33.07 20.20
N ALA A 75 -24.53 -34.38 20.06
CA ALA A 75 -23.62 -35.26 19.33
C ALA A 75 -23.69 -35.10 17.80
N ALA A 76 -24.70 -34.39 17.26
CA ALA A 76 -24.87 -34.20 15.83
C ALA A 76 -24.03 -33.05 15.26
N TYR A 77 -23.43 -32.20 16.12
CA TYR A 77 -22.69 -31.03 15.68
C TYR A 77 -21.47 -30.73 16.56
N TYR A 78 -20.55 -29.97 15.99
CA TYR A 78 -19.44 -29.30 16.63
C TYR A 78 -19.64 -27.79 16.52
N VAL A 79 -19.37 -27.07 17.59
CA VAL A 79 -19.44 -25.59 17.59
C VAL A 79 -18.06 -25.01 17.76
N ALA A 80 -17.72 -24.08 16.87
CA ALA A 80 -16.58 -23.19 16.99
C ALA A 80 -17.06 -21.77 17.27
N THR A 81 -16.42 -21.10 18.22
CA THR A 81 -16.56 -19.66 18.43
C THR A 81 -15.17 -19.01 18.53
N LYS A 82 -15.12 -17.72 18.84
CA LYS A 82 -13.88 -16.95 18.83
C LYS A 82 -13.71 -16.07 20.06
N VAL A 83 -12.49 -15.60 20.26
CA VAL A 83 -12.13 -14.57 21.24
C VAL A 83 -11.30 -13.47 20.55
N SER A 84 -11.07 -12.38 21.26
CA SER A 84 -10.21 -11.24 20.91
C SER A 84 -10.78 -10.20 19.95
N ARG A 85 -11.95 -10.43 19.34
CA ARG A 85 -12.67 -9.41 18.56
C ARG A 85 -14.13 -9.28 19.04
N TYR A 86 -14.56 -8.08 19.39
CA TYR A 86 -15.78 -7.86 20.20
C TYR A 86 -16.67 -6.71 19.70
N GLU A 87 -16.20 -5.48 19.80
CA GLU A 87 -17.02 -4.28 19.54
C GLU A 87 -16.93 -3.79 18.09
N ARG A 88 -17.86 -2.93 17.68
CA ARG A 88 -17.87 -2.35 16.32
C ARG A 88 -16.89 -1.20 16.16
N GLU A 89 -16.74 -0.39 17.20
CA GLU A 89 -15.83 0.76 17.20
C GLU A 89 -14.40 0.30 17.40
N TYR A 90 -13.46 0.91 16.67
CA TYR A 90 -12.07 0.49 16.62
C TYR A 90 -11.42 0.42 18.02
N ASP A 91 -11.62 1.44 18.85
CA ASP A 91 -11.01 1.57 20.19
C ASP A 91 -11.40 0.46 21.19
N GLY A 92 -12.44 -0.32 20.89
CA GLY A 92 -12.86 -1.49 21.68
C GLY A 92 -12.99 -2.77 20.86
N MET A 93 -12.59 -2.74 19.59
CA MET A 93 -12.82 -3.86 18.68
C MET A 93 -11.99 -5.08 19.08
N PHE A 94 -10.75 -4.85 19.54
CA PHE A 94 -9.80 -5.91 19.84
C PHE A 94 -9.30 -5.86 21.29
N ASP A 95 -9.27 -7.02 21.94
CA ASP A 95 -8.75 -7.18 23.30
C ASP A 95 -8.25 -8.62 23.51
N TYR A 96 -6.94 -8.79 23.53
CA TYR A 96 -6.27 -10.08 23.65
C TYR A 96 -5.92 -10.44 25.11
N SER A 97 -6.42 -9.67 26.09
CA SER A 97 -6.09 -9.89 27.49
C SER A 97 -6.65 -11.19 28.04
N ALA A 98 -5.97 -11.74 29.06
CA ALA A 98 -6.42 -12.94 29.76
C ALA A 98 -7.82 -12.77 30.37
N GLN A 99 -8.08 -11.61 30.98
CA GLN A 99 -9.36 -11.30 31.61
C GLN A 99 -10.51 -11.33 30.59
N LYS A 100 -10.37 -10.62 29.47
CA LYS A 100 -11.41 -10.55 28.45
C LYS A 100 -11.63 -11.88 27.75
N THR A 101 -10.55 -12.63 27.50
CA THR A 101 -10.61 -13.99 26.94
C THR A 101 -11.50 -14.90 27.76
N ARG A 102 -11.29 -14.95 29.09
CA ARG A 102 -12.11 -15.77 30.00
C ARG A 102 -13.57 -15.33 30.03
N GLN A 103 -13.82 -14.02 30.19
CA GLN A 103 -15.17 -13.46 30.19
C GLN A 103 -15.92 -13.79 28.89
N SER A 104 -15.22 -13.71 27.75
CA SER A 104 -15.80 -14.02 26.44
C SER A 104 -16.21 -15.48 26.35
N VAL A 105 -15.35 -16.43 26.74
CA VAL A 105 -15.68 -17.87 26.66
C VAL A 105 -16.89 -18.20 27.54
N GLU A 106 -16.95 -17.63 28.75
CA GLU A 106 -18.08 -17.82 29.66
C GLU A 106 -19.39 -17.26 29.09
N ARG A 107 -19.33 -16.06 28.50
CA ARG A 107 -20.47 -15.44 27.83
C ARG A 107 -20.92 -16.26 26.61
N SER A 108 -20.00 -16.74 25.78
CA SER A 108 -20.31 -17.58 24.61
C SER A 108 -21.01 -18.87 25.00
N LEU A 109 -20.53 -19.58 26.04
CA LEU A 109 -21.21 -20.76 26.57
C LEU A 109 -22.65 -20.46 27.00
N GLN A 110 -22.86 -19.34 27.68
CA GLN A 110 -24.17 -18.92 28.15
C GLN A 110 -25.13 -18.57 27.00
N LEU A 111 -24.68 -17.82 26.00
CA LEU A 111 -25.48 -17.44 24.82
C LEU A 111 -25.83 -18.65 23.95
N LEU A 112 -24.87 -19.56 23.75
CA LEU A 112 -25.08 -20.79 22.98
C LEU A 112 -25.89 -21.83 23.76
N GLY A 113 -25.95 -21.73 25.09
CA GLY A 113 -26.59 -22.71 25.96
C GLY A 113 -25.86 -24.05 25.96
N LEU A 114 -24.52 -24.01 26.02
CA LEU A 114 -23.65 -25.19 25.97
C LEU A 114 -22.79 -25.29 27.23
N ASP A 115 -22.49 -26.52 27.65
CA ASP A 115 -21.56 -26.78 28.76
C ASP A 115 -20.09 -26.68 28.33
N TYR A 116 -19.80 -26.93 27.04
CA TYR A 116 -18.46 -26.83 26.47
C TYR A 116 -18.48 -26.46 24.97
N LEU A 117 -17.41 -25.81 24.52
CA LEU A 117 -17.14 -25.48 23.12
C LEU A 117 -16.20 -26.52 22.48
N ASP A 118 -16.42 -26.91 21.23
CA ASP A 118 -15.52 -27.85 20.56
C ASP A 118 -14.21 -27.16 20.14
N VAL A 119 -14.30 -25.97 19.55
CA VAL A 119 -13.12 -25.18 19.13
C VAL A 119 -13.29 -23.72 19.54
N VAL A 120 -12.23 -23.11 20.07
CA VAL A 120 -12.14 -21.66 20.24
C VAL A 120 -11.00 -21.11 19.41
N GLN A 121 -11.32 -20.23 18.46
CA GLN A 121 -10.32 -19.55 17.62
C GLN A 121 -9.91 -18.22 18.27
N ILE A 122 -8.61 -17.93 18.29
CA ILE A 122 -8.12 -16.57 18.52
C ILE A 122 -8.33 -15.78 17.22
N HIS A 123 -9.25 -14.82 17.24
CA HIS A 123 -9.71 -14.10 16.05
C HIS A 123 -8.70 -13.03 15.62
N ASP A 124 -8.42 -12.98 14.33
CA ASP A 124 -7.72 -11.93 13.60
C ASP A 124 -6.44 -11.45 14.33
N VAL A 125 -5.50 -12.36 14.57
CA VAL A 125 -4.28 -12.08 15.36
C VAL A 125 -3.37 -11.00 14.76
N GLU A 126 -3.56 -10.63 13.50
CA GLU A 126 -2.87 -9.50 12.86
C GLU A 126 -3.22 -8.14 13.45
N PHE A 127 -4.31 -8.02 14.23
CA PHE A 127 -4.69 -6.79 14.93
C PHE A 127 -4.22 -6.74 16.39
N ALA A 128 -3.52 -7.77 16.85
CA ALA A 128 -2.88 -7.70 18.16
C ALA A 128 -1.77 -6.63 18.13
N PRO A 129 -1.59 -5.84 19.20
CA PRO A 129 -0.49 -4.86 19.29
C PRO A 129 0.90 -5.46 19.04
N ASN A 130 1.05 -6.74 19.38
CA ASN A 130 2.13 -7.63 18.99
C ASN A 130 1.63 -9.08 19.16
N LEU A 131 2.36 -10.07 18.65
CA LEU A 131 1.95 -11.46 18.84
C LEU A 131 2.23 -11.99 20.27
N ASP A 132 3.06 -11.31 21.06
CA ASP A 132 3.43 -11.76 22.40
C ASP A 132 2.25 -11.72 23.37
N ILE A 133 1.35 -10.74 23.27
CA ILE A 133 0.12 -10.73 24.08
C ILE A 133 -0.75 -11.96 23.80
N VAL A 134 -0.81 -12.41 22.55
CA VAL A 134 -1.56 -13.63 22.20
C VAL A 134 -0.92 -14.86 22.84
N LEU A 135 0.42 -14.94 22.80
CA LEU A 135 1.20 -16.08 23.30
C LEU A 135 1.27 -16.15 24.83
N ASN A 136 1.24 -14.99 25.50
CA ASN A 136 1.46 -14.85 26.93
C ASN A 136 0.17 -14.62 27.72
N GLU A 137 -0.91 -14.15 27.09
CA GLU A 137 -2.20 -13.92 27.75
C GLU A 137 -3.33 -14.79 27.19
N THR A 138 -3.69 -14.59 25.92
CA THR A 138 -4.87 -15.26 25.33
C THR A 138 -4.71 -16.78 25.32
N LEU A 139 -3.61 -17.28 24.76
CA LEU A 139 -3.38 -18.70 24.56
C LEU A 139 -3.27 -19.47 25.90
N PRO A 140 -2.48 -19.03 26.90
CA PRO A 140 -2.47 -19.67 28.21
C PRO A 140 -3.85 -19.68 28.90
N THR A 141 -4.64 -18.63 28.73
CA THR A 141 -6.01 -18.57 29.29
C THR A 141 -6.92 -19.61 28.65
N LEU A 142 -6.86 -19.78 27.32
CA LEU A 142 -7.60 -20.83 26.62
C LEU A 142 -7.12 -22.24 27.01
N GLU A 143 -5.82 -22.44 27.24
CA GLU A 143 -5.28 -23.70 27.75
C GLU A 143 -5.81 -24.04 29.14
N ALA A 144 -5.92 -23.04 30.04
CA ALA A 144 -6.52 -23.20 31.36
C ALA A 144 -8.02 -23.54 31.26
N LEU A 145 -8.77 -22.84 30.40
CA LEU A 145 -10.19 -23.13 30.16
C LEU A 145 -10.41 -24.52 29.55
N ARG A 146 -9.47 -25.01 28.73
CA ARG A 146 -9.46 -26.40 28.24
C ARG A 146 -9.26 -27.39 29.38
N ALA A 147 -8.32 -27.12 30.30
CA ALA A 147 -8.13 -27.95 31.49
C ALA A 147 -9.35 -27.96 32.42
N GLU A 148 -10.11 -26.86 32.47
CA GLU A 148 -11.40 -26.75 33.17
C GLU A 148 -12.55 -27.47 32.44
N GLY A 149 -12.33 -27.99 31.23
CA GLY A 149 -13.35 -28.68 30.43
C GLY A 149 -14.32 -27.75 29.69
N LYS A 150 -14.10 -26.43 29.69
CA LYS A 150 -14.98 -25.44 29.04
C LYS A 150 -14.81 -25.40 27.51
N LEU A 151 -13.67 -25.86 26.99
CA LEU A 151 -13.43 -26.02 25.57
C LEU A 151 -12.55 -27.24 25.28
N ARG A 152 -12.56 -27.77 24.05
CA ARG A 152 -11.77 -28.96 23.68
C ARG A 152 -10.50 -28.63 22.90
N PHE A 153 -10.59 -27.74 21.92
CA PHE A 153 -9.48 -27.40 21.02
C PHE A 153 -9.30 -25.90 20.86
N ILE A 154 -8.05 -25.50 20.61
CA ILE A 154 -7.68 -24.10 20.43
C ILE A 154 -7.20 -23.92 19.00
N GLY A 155 -7.58 -22.84 18.34
CA GLY A 155 -6.99 -22.48 17.07
C GLY A 155 -6.82 -20.99 16.90
N VAL A 156 -6.44 -20.60 15.69
CA VAL A 156 -6.07 -19.23 15.34
C VAL A 156 -6.62 -18.87 13.96
N SER A 157 -7.02 -17.61 13.78
CA SER A 157 -7.39 -17.07 12.47
C SER A 157 -6.67 -15.76 12.18
N ALA A 158 -6.45 -15.49 10.90
CA ALA A 158 -5.92 -14.23 10.40
C ALA A 158 -6.22 -14.09 8.90
N TYR A 159 -6.22 -12.86 8.39
CA TYR A 159 -6.23 -12.60 6.94
C TYR A 159 -4.89 -12.90 6.26
N PRO A 160 -3.73 -12.49 6.79
CA PRO A 160 -2.45 -12.73 6.14
C PRO A 160 -1.92 -14.13 6.51
N LEU A 161 -1.68 -14.96 5.50
CA LEU A 161 -1.15 -16.33 5.69
C LEU A 161 0.22 -16.34 6.37
N ALA A 162 1.04 -15.32 6.15
CA ALA A 162 2.34 -15.15 6.80
C ALA A 162 2.21 -15.00 8.33
N VAL A 163 1.21 -14.27 8.81
CA VAL A 163 0.96 -14.09 10.25
C VAL A 163 0.53 -15.42 10.89
N LEU A 164 -0.31 -16.20 10.20
CA LEU A 164 -0.66 -17.57 10.64
C LEU A 164 0.58 -18.46 10.76
N ARG A 165 1.48 -18.41 9.76
CA ARG A 165 2.73 -19.16 9.79
C ARG A 165 3.60 -18.74 10.98
N GLU A 166 3.75 -17.43 11.20
CA GLU A 166 4.58 -16.86 12.26
C GLU A 166 4.11 -17.29 13.65
N ILE A 167 2.82 -17.09 13.96
CA ILE A 167 2.30 -17.40 15.30
C ILE A 167 2.33 -18.91 15.60
N ILE A 168 2.04 -19.76 14.61
CA ILE A 168 2.14 -21.23 14.76
C ILE A 168 3.59 -21.65 15.02
N THR A 169 4.54 -21.03 14.33
CA THR A 169 5.99 -21.29 14.52
C THR A 169 6.46 -20.86 15.91
N LYS A 170 5.95 -19.73 16.43
CA LYS A 170 6.27 -19.23 17.78
C LYS A 170 5.68 -20.09 18.91
N ALA A 171 4.64 -20.89 18.63
CA ALA A 171 3.95 -21.72 19.62
C ALA A 171 3.79 -23.17 19.13
N PRO A 172 4.90 -23.88 18.86
CA PRO A 172 4.86 -25.17 18.21
C PRO A 172 4.02 -26.17 19.02
N GLY A 173 3.00 -26.72 18.36
CA GLY A 173 2.13 -27.72 18.95
C GLY A 173 1.14 -27.21 20.00
N ARG A 174 0.95 -25.89 20.17
CA ARG A 174 -0.05 -25.32 21.09
C ARG A 174 -1.40 -24.99 20.44
N PHE A 175 -1.44 -24.92 19.12
CA PHE A 175 -2.68 -24.78 18.32
C PHE A 175 -3.09 -26.08 17.65
N ASP A 176 -4.39 -26.30 17.53
CA ASP A 176 -4.99 -27.51 16.93
C ASP A 176 -5.62 -27.24 15.57
N THR A 177 -6.17 -26.04 15.36
CA THR A 177 -6.83 -25.65 14.11
C THR A 177 -6.36 -24.28 13.62
N VAL A 178 -6.46 -24.07 12.32
CA VAL A 178 -6.15 -22.79 11.67
C VAL A 178 -7.29 -22.44 10.73
N LEU A 179 -7.79 -21.22 10.84
CA LEU A 179 -8.83 -20.69 9.97
C LEU A 179 -8.23 -19.59 9.09
N SER A 180 -8.16 -19.87 7.79
CA SER A 180 -7.82 -18.88 6.76
C SER A 180 -9.10 -18.48 6.02
N TYR A 181 -9.28 -17.20 5.73
CA TYR A 181 -10.45 -16.71 5.02
C TYR A 181 -10.07 -15.92 3.76
N CYS A 182 -10.86 -16.06 2.69
CA CYS A 182 -10.67 -15.38 1.39
C CYS A 182 -9.38 -15.72 0.63
N ARG A 183 -8.63 -16.78 1.00
CA ARG A 183 -7.37 -17.20 0.36
C ARG A 183 -7.47 -18.41 -0.59
N ASN A 184 -8.71 -18.83 -0.86
CA ASN A 184 -9.05 -19.83 -1.87
C ASN A 184 -10.39 -19.44 -2.50
N THR A 185 -10.31 -18.52 -3.46
CA THR A 185 -11.41 -17.89 -4.19
C THR A 185 -11.08 -17.92 -5.68
N LEU A 186 -12.04 -17.54 -6.54
CA LEU A 186 -11.78 -17.47 -8.00
C LEU A 186 -10.65 -16.50 -8.40
N PHE A 187 -10.24 -15.60 -7.52
CA PHE A 187 -9.21 -14.59 -7.77
C PHE A 187 -7.99 -14.68 -6.84
N ASP A 188 -7.98 -15.59 -5.85
CA ASP A 188 -6.88 -15.79 -4.89
C ASP A 188 -6.76 -17.28 -4.53
N ASP A 189 -5.62 -17.89 -4.86
CA ASP A 189 -5.24 -19.29 -4.55
C ASP A 189 -4.02 -19.37 -3.62
N SER A 190 -3.62 -18.27 -2.98
CA SER A 190 -2.41 -18.17 -2.15
C SER A 190 -2.37 -19.16 -0.99
N LEU A 191 -3.52 -19.68 -0.54
CA LEU A 191 -3.58 -20.73 0.47
C LEU A 191 -2.81 -21.98 0.05
N GLU A 192 -2.75 -22.30 -1.25
CA GLU A 192 -2.08 -23.50 -1.77
C GLU A 192 -0.63 -23.62 -1.30
N GLU A 193 0.12 -22.51 -1.30
CA GLU A 193 1.52 -22.45 -0.89
C GLU A 193 1.74 -22.74 0.61
N TYR A 194 0.70 -22.56 1.43
CA TYR A 194 0.78 -22.71 2.89
C TYR A 194 0.24 -24.06 3.37
N ILE A 195 -0.43 -24.82 2.52
CA ILE A 195 -0.97 -26.14 2.86
C ILE A 195 0.11 -27.12 3.34
N PRO A 196 1.30 -27.21 2.70
CA PRO A 196 2.38 -28.06 3.21
C PRO A 196 2.78 -27.71 4.64
N PHE A 197 2.92 -26.41 4.95
CA PHE A 197 3.27 -25.93 6.29
C PHE A 197 2.22 -26.33 7.32
N PHE A 198 0.92 -26.10 7.04
CA PHE A 198 -0.14 -26.48 7.98
C PHE A 198 -0.22 -27.99 8.18
N ARG A 199 0.03 -28.78 7.13
CA ARG A 199 0.08 -30.25 7.20
C ARG A 199 1.25 -30.74 8.05
N GLU A 200 2.44 -30.18 7.85
CA GLU A 200 3.64 -30.49 8.65
C GLU A 200 3.40 -30.25 10.14
N HIS A 201 2.72 -29.15 10.48
CA HIS A 201 2.34 -28.79 11.85
C HIS A 201 1.08 -29.51 12.35
N LYS A 202 0.50 -30.41 11.56
CA LYS A 202 -0.70 -31.22 11.87
C LYS A 202 -1.94 -30.38 12.23
N MET A 203 -2.04 -29.20 11.63
CA MET A 203 -3.14 -28.26 11.87
C MET A 203 -4.42 -28.72 11.17
N GLY A 204 -5.56 -28.56 11.85
CA GLY A 204 -6.88 -28.67 11.22
C GLY A 204 -7.19 -27.42 10.41
N LEU A 205 -6.97 -27.48 9.09
CA LEU A 205 -7.20 -26.33 8.20
C LEU A 205 -8.69 -26.15 7.89
N ILE A 206 -9.22 -24.99 8.26
CA ILE A 206 -10.56 -24.51 7.93
C ILE A 206 -10.41 -23.41 6.88
N CYS A 207 -10.99 -23.62 5.70
CA CYS A 207 -10.96 -22.65 4.62
C CYS A 207 -12.28 -21.89 4.58
N ALA A 208 -12.29 -20.63 4.99
CA ALA A 208 -13.49 -19.81 5.09
C ALA A 208 -13.64 -18.85 3.92
N SER A 209 -14.90 -18.46 3.64
CA SER A 209 -15.22 -17.36 2.73
C SER A 209 -14.66 -17.55 1.31
N GLY A 210 -14.85 -18.75 0.73
CA GLY A 210 -14.59 -18.99 -0.71
C GLY A 210 -15.39 -18.07 -1.64
N HIS A 211 -16.45 -17.46 -1.12
CA HIS A 211 -17.27 -16.45 -1.77
C HIS A 211 -16.66 -15.04 -1.77
N GLY A 212 -15.48 -14.84 -1.17
CA GLY A 212 -14.86 -13.52 -1.06
C GLY A 212 -15.75 -12.52 -0.31
N MET A 213 -16.34 -12.91 0.82
CA MET A 213 -17.22 -12.07 1.65
C MET A 213 -18.39 -11.42 0.88
N GLY A 214 -18.91 -12.13 -0.13
CA GLY A 214 -20.05 -11.71 -0.94
C GLY A 214 -19.67 -11.24 -2.35
N LEU A 215 -18.38 -10.99 -2.63
CA LEU A 215 -17.90 -10.62 -3.96
C LEU A 215 -18.31 -11.64 -5.03
N LEU A 216 -18.18 -12.93 -4.74
CA LEU A 216 -18.49 -14.02 -5.67
C LEU A 216 -19.89 -14.57 -5.42
N THR A 217 -20.88 -13.67 -5.35
CA THR A 217 -22.30 -14.03 -5.27
C THR A 217 -23.10 -13.17 -6.23
N ASN A 218 -24.26 -13.65 -6.69
CA ASN A 218 -25.14 -12.82 -7.51
C ASN A 218 -25.68 -11.59 -6.74
N GLY A 219 -25.73 -11.64 -5.41
CA GLY A 219 -26.13 -10.51 -4.57
C GLY A 219 -25.08 -9.40 -4.46
N GLY A 220 -23.81 -9.72 -4.69
CA GLY A 220 -22.69 -8.80 -4.49
C GLY A 220 -22.32 -8.58 -3.02
N PRO A 221 -21.21 -7.88 -2.75
CA PRO A 221 -20.73 -7.62 -1.39
C PRO A 221 -21.51 -6.48 -0.73
N GLN A 222 -21.34 -6.36 0.59
CA GLN A 222 -21.84 -5.21 1.36
C GLN A 222 -21.01 -3.94 1.11
N PRO A 223 -21.54 -2.72 1.35
CA PRO A 223 -20.83 -1.47 1.06
C PRO A 223 -19.48 -1.30 1.76
N TRP A 224 -19.34 -1.85 2.98
CA TRP A 224 -18.13 -1.76 3.82
C TRP A 224 -16.99 -2.70 3.38
N HIS A 225 -17.19 -3.53 2.35
CA HIS A 225 -16.26 -4.58 1.96
C HIS A 225 -14.82 -4.05 1.70
N PRO A 226 -13.75 -4.68 2.18
CA PRO A 226 -12.40 -4.09 2.12
C PRO A 226 -11.73 -4.10 0.73
N ALA A 227 -12.25 -4.87 -0.22
CA ALA A 227 -11.71 -4.92 -1.59
C ALA A 227 -11.67 -3.55 -2.28
N ASP A 228 -10.62 -3.33 -3.07
CA ASP A 228 -10.48 -2.15 -3.91
C ASP A 228 -11.57 -2.07 -5.00
N ARG A 229 -11.68 -0.88 -5.62
CA ARG A 229 -12.68 -0.61 -6.66
C ARG A 229 -12.57 -1.56 -7.85
N GLN A 230 -11.35 -1.89 -8.27
CA GLN A 230 -11.11 -2.69 -9.46
C GLN A 230 -11.58 -4.15 -9.26
N LEU A 231 -11.29 -4.75 -8.10
CA LEU A 231 -11.76 -6.09 -7.76
C LEU A 231 -13.28 -6.12 -7.60
N ARG A 232 -13.88 -5.09 -6.97
CA ARG A 232 -15.34 -4.97 -6.87
C ARG A 232 -16.01 -4.91 -8.25
N GLU A 233 -15.47 -4.14 -9.18
CA GLU A 233 -16.00 -4.01 -10.55
C GLU A 233 -15.95 -5.36 -11.29
N VAL A 234 -14.84 -6.10 -11.20
CA VAL A 234 -14.73 -7.43 -11.85
C VAL A 234 -15.73 -8.42 -11.28
N CYS A 235 -15.85 -8.47 -9.95
CA CYS A 235 -16.80 -9.36 -9.30
C CYS A 235 -18.25 -8.98 -9.65
N ALA A 236 -18.56 -7.68 -9.76
CA ALA A 236 -19.86 -7.21 -10.22
C ALA A 236 -20.15 -7.61 -11.68
N GLU A 237 -19.17 -7.52 -12.57
CA GLU A 237 -19.29 -7.99 -13.96
C GLU A 237 -19.52 -9.50 -14.03
N ALA A 238 -18.79 -10.27 -13.21
CA ALA A 238 -18.96 -11.73 -13.11
C ALA A 238 -20.38 -12.08 -12.62
N ALA A 239 -20.87 -11.41 -11.58
CA ALA A 239 -22.24 -11.59 -11.10
C ALA A 239 -23.27 -11.22 -12.17
N ALA A 240 -23.06 -10.11 -12.91
CA ALA A 240 -23.95 -9.71 -13.99
C ALA A 240 -23.95 -10.72 -15.14
N TYR A 241 -22.79 -11.32 -15.45
CA TYR A 241 -22.67 -12.38 -16.45
C TYR A 241 -23.41 -13.66 -16.01
N CYS A 242 -23.16 -14.13 -14.79
CA CYS A 242 -23.87 -15.30 -14.23
C CYS A 242 -25.38 -15.10 -14.23
N LYS A 243 -25.89 -13.91 -13.86
CA LYS A 243 -27.32 -13.58 -13.95
C LYS A 243 -27.87 -13.67 -15.36
N ARG A 244 -27.16 -13.15 -16.37
CA ARG A 244 -27.58 -13.27 -17.79
C ARG A 244 -27.62 -14.71 -18.26
N GLU A 245 -26.67 -15.52 -17.80
CA GLU A 245 -26.61 -16.95 -18.10
C GLU A 245 -27.56 -17.79 -17.23
N GLY A 246 -28.27 -17.21 -16.26
CA GLY A 246 -29.15 -17.96 -15.36
C GLY A 246 -28.38 -18.93 -14.45
N VAL A 247 -27.15 -18.58 -14.05
CA VAL A 247 -26.26 -19.36 -13.19
C VAL A 247 -26.06 -18.66 -11.85
N GLU A 248 -25.97 -19.42 -10.75
CA GLU A 248 -25.65 -18.87 -9.44
C GLU A 248 -24.13 -18.79 -9.21
N LEU A 249 -23.60 -17.56 -9.19
CA LEU A 249 -22.16 -17.33 -8.98
C LEU A 249 -21.66 -17.91 -7.65
N GLY A 250 -22.49 -17.88 -6.59
CA GLY A 250 -22.15 -18.48 -5.31
C GLY A 250 -21.90 -19.98 -5.40
N LYS A 251 -22.72 -20.72 -6.17
CA LYS A 251 -22.52 -22.15 -6.41
C LYS A 251 -21.19 -22.43 -7.10
N LEU A 252 -20.84 -21.62 -8.11
CA LEU A 252 -19.56 -21.73 -8.82
C LEU A 252 -18.37 -21.47 -7.89
N ALA A 253 -18.45 -20.44 -7.06
CA ALA A 253 -17.42 -20.08 -6.09
C ALA A 253 -17.22 -21.19 -5.05
N MET A 254 -18.31 -21.73 -4.50
CA MET A 254 -18.28 -22.84 -3.57
C MET A 254 -17.68 -24.10 -4.20
N HIS A 255 -18.14 -24.46 -5.41
CA HIS A 255 -17.61 -25.61 -6.14
C HIS A 255 -16.11 -25.49 -6.39
N HIS A 256 -15.63 -24.30 -6.79
CA HIS A 256 -14.21 -24.03 -6.99
C HIS A 256 -13.41 -24.19 -5.70
N ALA A 257 -13.87 -23.59 -4.60
CA ALA A 257 -13.19 -23.67 -3.31
C ALA A 257 -13.04 -25.14 -2.87
N LEU A 258 -14.10 -25.94 -3.02
CA LEU A 258 -14.14 -27.37 -2.65
C LEU A 258 -13.09 -28.23 -3.37
N GLN A 259 -12.59 -27.80 -4.53
CA GLN A 259 -11.57 -28.55 -5.28
C GLN A 259 -10.18 -28.50 -4.64
N MET A 260 -9.93 -27.56 -3.72
CA MET A 260 -8.61 -27.44 -3.08
C MET A 260 -8.36 -28.61 -2.12
N PRO A 261 -7.29 -29.41 -2.34
CA PRO A 261 -6.91 -30.48 -1.42
C PRO A 261 -6.25 -29.89 -0.17
N GLY A 262 -6.46 -30.49 1.00
CA GLY A 262 -5.81 -30.04 2.25
C GLY A 262 -6.78 -29.54 3.32
N PRO A 263 -7.65 -28.55 3.04
CA PRO A 263 -8.67 -28.12 4.00
C PRO A 263 -9.60 -29.26 4.41
N ALA A 264 -9.82 -29.40 5.72
CA ALA A 264 -10.75 -30.37 6.29
C ALA A 264 -12.20 -29.97 6.03
N THR A 265 -12.49 -28.67 6.00
CA THR A 265 -13.82 -28.13 5.73
C THR A 265 -13.76 -26.76 5.05
N PHE A 266 -14.81 -26.45 4.30
CA PHE A 266 -15.05 -25.16 3.66
C PHE A 266 -16.21 -24.44 4.35
N LEU A 267 -15.89 -23.32 5.00
CA LEU A 267 -16.80 -22.58 5.86
C LEU A 267 -17.48 -21.44 5.08
N ALA A 268 -18.81 -21.51 4.96
CA ALA A 268 -19.61 -20.54 4.22
C ALA A 268 -20.77 -19.99 5.06
N GLY A 269 -21.07 -18.69 4.91
CA GLY A 269 -22.22 -18.04 5.55
C GLY A 269 -23.53 -18.41 4.84
N MET A 270 -24.52 -18.92 5.58
CA MET A 270 -25.75 -19.49 4.98
C MET A 270 -27.00 -19.16 5.82
N GLN A 271 -27.47 -17.91 5.78
CA GLN A 271 -28.57 -17.43 6.65
C GLN A 271 -29.99 -17.87 6.26
N THR A 272 -30.15 -18.64 5.19
CA THR A 272 -31.45 -19.20 4.78
C THR A 272 -31.31 -20.64 4.29
N PRO A 273 -32.38 -21.46 4.31
CA PRO A 273 -32.35 -22.81 3.77
C PRO A 273 -31.95 -22.87 2.28
N GLU A 274 -32.31 -21.87 1.49
CA GLU A 274 -31.94 -21.81 0.07
C GLU A 274 -30.43 -21.63 -0.11
N LEU A 275 -29.78 -20.79 0.71
CA LEU A 275 -28.33 -20.65 0.69
C LEU A 275 -27.62 -21.94 1.14
N VAL A 276 -28.20 -22.65 2.11
CA VAL A 276 -27.71 -23.99 2.49
C VAL A 276 -27.78 -24.94 1.30
N GLN A 277 -28.92 -24.97 0.60
CA GLN A 277 -29.10 -25.84 -0.56
C GLN A 277 -28.10 -25.49 -1.68
N ILE A 278 -27.94 -24.21 -2.04
CA ILE A 278 -26.99 -23.77 -3.08
C ILE A 278 -25.56 -24.29 -2.81
N ASN A 279 -25.09 -24.17 -1.56
CA ASN A 279 -23.75 -24.64 -1.18
C ASN A 279 -23.65 -26.17 -1.15
N LEU A 280 -24.73 -26.86 -0.78
CA LEU A 280 -24.79 -28.32 -0.81
C LEU A 280 -24.86 -28.87 -2.23
N ASP A 281 -25.56 -28.21 -3.15
CA ASP A 281 -25.64 -28.61 -4.56
C ASP A 281 -24.26 -28.51 -5.23
N ALA A 282 -23.49 -27.46 -4.92
CA ALA A 282 -22.10 -27.33 -5.37
C ALA A 282 -21.22 -28.54 -4.99
N TYR A 283 -21.55 -29.20 -3.86
CA TYR A 283 -20.84 -30.37 -3.35
C TYR A 283 -21.42 -31.71 -3.85
N PHE A 284 -22.74 -31.90 -3.74
CA PHE A 284 -23.41 -33.17 -4.05
C PHE A 284 -23.68 -33.36 -5.54
N GLU A 285 -24.07 -32.30 -6.23
CA GLU A 285 -24.47 -32.34 -7.64
C GLU A 285 -23.33 -31.88 -8.55
N GLY A 286 -22.38 -31.10 -8.01
CA GLY A 286 -21.31 -30.50 -8.78
C GLY A 286 -21.84 -29.40 -9.70
N LEU A 287 -21.28 -29.30 -10.90
CA LEU A 287 -21.68 -28.33 -11.92
C LEU A 287 -22.30 -29.05 -13.11
N SER A 288 -23.40 -28.49 -13.62
CA SER A 288 -23.88 -28.79 -14.97
C SER A 288 -22.87 -28.33 -16.04
N GLU A 289 -23.03 -28.81 -17.28
CA GLU A 289 -22.17 -28.42 -18.40
C GLU A 289 -22.14 -26.89 -18.59
N LYS A 290 -23.31 -26.24 -18.55
CA LYS A 290 -23.42 -24.77 -18.63
C LYS A 290 -22.72 -24.06 -17.46
N GLU A 291 -22.86 -24.56 -16.24
CA GLU A 291 -22.18 -23.99 -15.07
C GLU A 291 -20.66 -24.16 -15.16
N ALA A 292 -20.19 -25.30 -15.67
CA ALA A 292 -18.77 -25.56 -15.90
C ALA A 292 -18.18 -24.63 -16.98
N ASP A 293 -18.92 -24.39 -18.06
CA ASP A 293 -18.53 -23.44 -19.13
C ASP A 293 -18.42 -22.02 -18.59
N VAL A 294 -19.42 -21.56 -17.82
CA VAL A 294 -19.42 -20.24 -17.19
C VAL A 294 -18.25 -20.13 -16.20
N LEU A 295 -18.00 -21.15 -15.37
CA LEU A 295 -16.86 -21.17 -14.47
C LEU A 295 -15.52 -21.11 -15.24
N GLY A 296 -15.41 -21.85 -16.34
CA GLY A 296 -14.24 -21.82 -17.22
C GLY A 296 -13.97 -20.43 -17.78
N TYR A 297 -15.02 -19.77 -18.31
CA TYR A 297 -14.95 -18.39 -18.78
C TYR A 297 -14.48 -17.42 -17.68
N LEU A 298 -15.05 -17.52 -16.48
CA LEU A 298 -14.68 -16.67 -15.36
C LEU A 298 -13.22 -16.91 -14.92
N LYS A 299 -12.79 -18.17 -14.81
CA LYS A 299 -11.39 -18.51 -14.48
C LYS A 299 -10.41 -17.95 -15.50
N GLU A 300 -10.71 -18.05 -16.79
CA GLU A 300 -9.85 -17.47 -17.82
C GLU A 300 -9.84 -15.93 -17.76
N ARG A 301 -10.96 -15.28 -17.44
CA ARG A 301 -11.00 -13.83 -17.21
C ARG A 301 -10.15 -13.40 -16.01
N TYR A 302 -10.25 -14.11 -14.89
CA TYR A 302 -9.42 -13.86 -13.70
C TYR A 302 -7.94 -14.18 -13.95
N LYS A 303 -7.63 -15.28 -14.67
CA LYS A 303 -6.26 -15.64 -15.07
C LYS A 303 -5.64 -14.64 -16.03
N ARG A 304 -6.35 -14.16 -17.06
CA ARG A 304 -5.84 -13.13 -17.98
C ARG A 304 -5.54 -11.82 -17.25
N ARG A 305 -6.32 -11.49 -16.21
CA ARG A 305 -6.02 -10.36 -15.32
C ARG A 305 -4.90 -10.63 -14.31
N ARG A 306 -4.67 -11.88 -13.89
CA ARG A 306 -3.47 -12.30 -13.13
C ARG A 306 -2.19 -12.38 -13.99
N ALA A 307 -2.35 -12.65 -15.29
CA ALA A 307 -1.28 -12.77 -16.29
C ALA A 307 -0.89 -11.44 -16.94
N SER A 308 -1.73 -10.39 -16.84
CA SER A 308 -1.18 -9.06 -16.58
C SER A 308 -0.63 -9.14 -15.17
N PRO A 309 0.68 -8.98 -14.92
CA PRO A 309 1.23 -9.24 -13.61
C PRO A 309 0.45 -8.40 -12.61
N ALA A 310 -0.34 -9.06 -11.76
CA ALA A 310 -0.69 -8.47 -10.49
C ALA A 310 0.66 -8.23 -9.82
N MET A 311 1.13 -6.98 -9.86
CA MET A 311 2.39 -6.60 -9.24
C MET A 311 2.32 -7.10 -7.81
N ASN A 312 3.22 -8.01 -7.45
CA ASN A 312 3.39 -8.40 -6.07
C ASN A 312 3.82 -7.11 -5.34
N PRO A 313 2.98 -6.48 -4.49
CA PRO A 313 3.28 -5.15 -3.97
C PRO A 313 4.54 -5.13 -3.10
N SER A 314 4.99 -6.31 -2.66
CA SER A 314 6.26 -6.48 -1.94
C SER A 314 7.50 -6.50 -2.82
N GLU A 315 7.37 -6.67 -4.14
CA GLU A 315 8.51 -6.69 -5.10
C GLU A 315 8.70 -5.38 -5.86
N TRP A 316 7.72 -4.47 -5.86
CA TRP A 316 7.76 -3.22 -6.62
C TRP A 316 7.51 -2.05 -5.68
N PHE A 317 8.38 -1.05 -5.74
CA PHE A 317 8.10 0.25 -5.16
C PHE A 317 7.28 1.02 -6.19
N SER A 318 6.09 1.49 -5.78
CA SER A 318 5.22 2.32 -6.62
C SER A 318 5.08 3.68 -5.98
N GLU A 319 5.49 4.71 -6.70
CA GLU A 319 5.34 6.11 -6.30
C GLU A 319 3.88 6.54 -6.53
N ILE A 320 3.10 6.60 -5.45
CA ILE A 320 1.67 6.91 -5.51
C ILE A 320 1.42 8.20 -4.72
N SER A 321 0.89 9.22 -5.38
CA SER A 321 0.34 10.41 -4.74
C SER A 321 -1.09 10.63 -5.22
N ASN A 322 -2.04 10.52 -4.28
CA ASN A 322 -3.46 10.83 -4.56
C ASN A 322 -3.72 12.34 -4.67
N GLU A 323 -2.76 13.16 -4.22
CA GLU A 323 -2.86 14.62 -4.21
C GLU A 323 -2.20 15.23 -5.45
N LEU A 324 -0.95 14.86 -5.74
CA LEU A 324 -0.14 15.50 -6.77
C LEU A 324 -0.30 14.88 -8.16
N TRP A 325 -0.54 13.57 -8.26
CA TRP A 325 -0.71 12.87 -9.54
C TRP A 325 -1.75 11.73 -9.44
N PRO A 326 -3.02 12.05 -9.16
CA PRO A 326 -4.05 11.05 -8.93
C PRO A 326 -4.27 10.14 -10.15
N GLY A 327 -4.35 8.83 -9.91
CA GLY A 327 -4.68 7.84 -10.94
C GLY A 327 -3.51 7.39 -11.81
N GLN A 328 -2.29 7.86 -11.54
CA GLN A 328 -1.06 7.38 -12.17
C GLN A 328 0.01 7.06 -11.13
N CYS A 329 0.98 6.21 -11.48
CA CYS A 329 2.17 5.95 -10.68
C CYS A 329 3.32 5.51 -11.59
N PHE A 330 4.54 5.73 -11.13
CA PHE A 330 5.74 5.09 -11.66
C PHE A 330 6.18 4.00 -10.69
N SER A 331 6.60 2.84 -11.22
CA SER A 331 6.99 1.69 -10.40
C SER A 331 8.36 1.19 -10.79
N VAL A 332 9.20 0.92 -9.79
CA VAL A 332 10.51 0.28 -9.95
C VAL A 332 10.56 -1.03 -9.19
N LYS A 333 11.11 -2.06 -9.82
CA LYS A 333 11.25 -3.37 -9.17
C LYS A 333 12.36 -3.28 -8.12
N VAL A 334 12.01 -3.61 -6.88
CA VAL A 334 12.91 -3.63 -5.73
C VAL A 334 13.74 -4.90 -5.79
N LYS A 335 15.07 -4.74 -5.87
CA LYS A 335 16.01 -5.84 -5.69
C LYS A 335 16.33 -6.04 -4.21
N GLN A 336 16.51 -4.95 -3.46
CA GLN A 336 16.80 -4.97 -2.03
C GLN A 336 16.42 -3.63 -1.39
N VAL A 337 15.91 -3.64 -0.16
CA VAL A 337 15.81 -2.43 0.68
C VAL A 337 17.17 -2.23 1.36
N LEU A 338 17.82 -1.10 1.09
CA LEU A 338 19.15 -0.77 1.62
C LEU A 338 19.05 -0.02 2.96
N HIS A 339 18.03 0.83 3.09
CA HIS A 339 17.76 1.61 4.30
C HIS A 339 16.29 2.02 4.37
N GLU A 340 15.72 2.08 5.57
CA GLU A 340 14.40 2.63 5.84
C GLU A 340 14.37 3.22 7.26
N GLU A 341 14.06 4.50 7.38
CA GLU A 341 13.91 5.17 8.67
C GLU A 341 12.94 6.36 8.57
N ARG A 342 12.57 6.92 9.70
CA ARG A 342 11.89 8.22 9.78
C ARG A 342 12.80 9.22 10.48
N SER A 343 13.13 10.31 9.81
CA SER A 343 13.91 11.41 10.39
C SER A 343 13.01 12.34 11.22
N LYS A 344 13.56 13.47 11.69
CA LYS A 344 12.78 14.54 12.31
C LYS A 344 11.74 15.15 11.35
N TYR A 345 11.97 15.06 10.04
CA TYR A 345 11.22 15.80 9.04
C TYR A 345 10.36 14.91 8.15
N GLN A 346 10.85 13.73 7.77
CA GLN A 346 10.23 12.92 6.71
C GLN A 346 10.58 11.42 6.85
N ASP A 347 9.82 10.57 6.16
CA ASP A 347 10.16 9.16 5.98
C ASP A 347 11.23 9.03 4.88
N ILE A 348 12.32 8.31 5.16
CA ILE A 348 13.45 8.11 4.26
C ILE A 348 13.56 6.63 3.90
N LYS A 349 13.55 6.32 2.61
CA LYS A 349 13.74 4.97 2.09
C LYS A 349 14.78 4.97 0.98
N ILE A 350 15.71 4.02 1.07
CA ILE A 350 16.71 3.79 0.03
C ILE A 350 16.61 2.34 -0.40
N ILE A 351 16.44 2.13 -1.71
CA ILE A 351 16.35 0.79 -2.29
C ILE A 351 17.41 0.62 -3.37
N GLN A 352 17.90 -0.61 -3.51
CA GLN A 352 18.51 -1.08 -4.74
C GLN A 352 17.38 -1.56 -5.65
N SER A 353 17.27 -0.95 -6.82
CA SER A 353 16.35 -1.42 -7.86
C SER A 353 17.04 -2.39 -8.83
N GLU A 354 16.24 -3.16 -9.58
CA GLU A 354 16.74 -4.05 -10.63
C GLU A 354 17.28 -3.30 -11.86
N SER A 355 16.77 -2.10 -12.14
CA SER A 355 17.00 -1.43 -13.43
C SER A 355 17.34 0.05 -13.35
N HIS A 356 17.25 0.69 -12.18
CA HIS A 356 17.51 2.12 -11.98
C HIS A 356 18.66 2.39 -10.98
N GLY A 357 19.39 1.34 -10.57
CA GLY A 357 20.46 1.45 -9.56
C GLY A 357 19.89 1.75 -8.17
N VAL A 358 20.65 2.51 -7.38
CA VAL A 358 20.17 2.99 -6.06
C VAL A 358 19.13 4.10 -6.25
N VAL A 359 18.05 4.05 -5.47
CA VAL A 359 16.93 5.00 -5.53
C VAL A 359 16.70 5.59 -4.14
N LEU A 360 16.67 6.92 -4.05
CA LEU A 360 16.29 7.67 -2.86
C LEU A 360 14.81 8.04 -2.92
N ILE A 361 14.09 7.74 -1.84
CA ILE A 361 12.66 8.01 -1.69
C ILE A 361 12.45 8.78 -0.39
N LEU A 362 11.76 9.91 -0.46
CA LEU A 362 11.35 10.72 0.69
C LEU A 362 9.83 10.84 0.71
N ASP A 363 9.20 10.53 1.84
CA ASP A 363 7.72 10.53 2.02
C ASP A 363 6.96 9.77 0.92
N GLY A 364 7.58 8.70 0.39
CA GLY A 364 7.00 7.89 -0.69
C GLY A 364 7.17 8.46 -2.11
N ILE A 365 7.91 9.56 -2.26
CA ILE A 365 8.21 10.22 -3.54
C ILE A 365 9.67 9.96 -3.91
N ILE A 366 9.93 9.54 -5.15
CA ILE A 366 11.27 9.30 -5.69
C ILE A 366 11.96 10.65 -5.87
N GLN A 367 13.07 10.84 -5.18
CA GLN A 367 13.88 12.06 -5.30
C GLN A 367 14.94 11.93 -6.39
N CYS A 368 15.57 10.76 -6.52
CA CYS A 368 16.55 10.49 -7.56
C CYS A 368 16.76 8.99 -7.78
N THR A 369 17.26 8.65 -8.96
CA THR A 369 17.80 7.32 -9.26
C THR A 369 19.21 7.44 -9.86
N GLU A 370 20.09 6.50 -9.56
CA GLU A 370 21.45 6.43 -10.14
C GLU A 370 21.44 6.44 -11.68
N ARG A 371 20.38 5.87 -12.27
CA ARG A 371 20.27 5.72 -13.72
C ARG A 371 20.04 7.04 -14.45
N ASP A 372 19.30 7.98 -13.88
CA ASP A 372 18.81 9.15 -14.61
C ASP A 372 18.94 10.50 -13.90
N GLU A 373 19.47 10.53 -12.66
CA GLU A 373 19.68 11.78 -11.90
C GLU A 373 20.39 12.85 -12.74
N PHE A 374 21.46 12.48 -13.45
CA PHE A 374 22.28 13.44 -14.21
C PHE A 374 21.46 14.38 -15.12
N ALA A 375 20.31 13.95 -15.64
CA ALA A 375 19.43 14.82 -16.42
C ALA A 375 18.86 16.00 -15.61
N TYR A 376 18.38 15.75 -14.39
CA TYR A 376 17.88 16.81 -13.50
C TYR A 376 19.03 17.63 -12.93
N GLN A 377 20.03 16.96 -12.34
CA GLN A 377 21.16 17.60 -11.65
C GLN A 377 21.93 18.55 -12.59
N GLU A 378 22.20 18.13 -13.83
CA GLU A 378 22.89 18.98 -14.81
C GLU A 378 22.01 20.15 -15.25
N MET A 379 20.72 19.91 -15.52
CA MET A 379 19.84 20.98 -16.04
C MET A 379 19.53 22.04 -14.98
N ILE A 380 19.17 21.65 -13.76
CA ILE A 380 18.87 22.63 -12.70
C ILE A 380 20.10 23.50 -12.35
N SER A 381 21.30 22.95 -12.56
CA SER A 381 22.58 23.64 -12.32
C SER A 381 23.02 24.49 -13.52
N PHE A 382 23.15 23.91 -14.70
CA PHE A 382 23.76 24.58 -15.86
C PHE A 382 22.82 25.54 -16.56
N LEU A 383 21.49 25.40 -16.45
CA LEU A 383 20.55 26.41 -16.96
C LEU A 383 20.83 27.80 -16.38
N PRO A 384 20.78 28.04 -15.05
CA PRO A 384 21.05 29.36 -14.49
C PRO A 384 22.53 29.77 -14.59
N LEU A 385 23.47 28.83 -14.40
CA LEU A 385 24.90 29.14 -14.43
C LEU A 385 25.35 29.62 -15.81
N CYS A 386 24.86 29.00 -16.88
CA CYS A 386 25.26 29.40 -18.23
C CYS A 386 24.56 30.68 -18.71
N CYS A 387 23.41 31.05 -18.13
CA CYS A 387 22.74 32.33 -18.40
C CYS A 387 23.37 33.50 -17.64
N HIS A 388 24.01 33.26 -16.49
CA HIS A 388 24.73 34.30 -15.77
C HIS A 388 26.12 34.54 -16.39
N PRO A 389 26.55 35.79 -16.65
CA PRO A 389 27.82 36.05 -17.34
C PRO A 389 29.06 35.66 -16.54
N ASN A 390 28.98 35.63 -15.20
CA ASN A 390 30.08 35.27 -14.32
C ASN A 390 29.57 34.81 -12.92
N PRO A 391 28.99 33.60 -12.79
CA PRO A 391 28.42 33.14 -11.51
C PRO A 391 29.52 32.65 -10.56
N GLN A 392 29.90 33.48 -9.57
CA GLN A 392 31.01 33.16 -8.67
C GLN A 392 30.56 32.55 -7.34
N ARG A 393 29.48 33.06 -6.76
CA ARG A 393 28.90 32.57 -5.51
C ARG A 393 27.49 32.06 -5.75
N VAL A 394 27.28 30.78 -5.46
CA VAL A 394 26.03 30.07 -5.71
C VAL A 394 25.44 29.60 -4.38
N LEU A 395 24.13 29.75 -4.20
CA LEU A 395 23.39 29.11 -3.09
C LEU A 395 22.55 27.97 -3.64
N ILE A 396 22.58 26.83 -2.95
CA ILE A 396 21.68 25.70 -3.13
C ILE A 396 20.80 25.60 -1.89
N VAL A 397 19.48 25.63 -2.07
CA VAL A 397 18.49 25.36 -1.02
C VAL A 397 17.93 23.97 -1.25
N GLY A 398 18.09 23.07 -0.28
CA GLY A 398 17.83 21.64 -0.42
C GLY A 398 19.04 20.88 -0.98
N GLY A 399 18.77 19.94 -1.90
CA GLY A 399 19.80 19.14 -2.58
C GLY A 399 20.55 18.15 -1.68
N GLY A 400 19.89 17.58 -0.68
CA GLY A 400 20.48 16.69 0.33
C GLY A 400 21.22 15.45 -0.22
N ASP A 401 21.03 15.08 -1.49
CA ASP A 401 21.80 14.04 -2.20
C ASP A 401 23.21 14.47 -2.62
N GLY A 402 23.46 15.79 -2.77
CA GLY A 402 24.75 16.37 -3.14
C GLY A 402 25.01 16.49 -4.66
N GLY A 403 24.10 16.02 -5.51
CA GLY A 403 24.25 16.02 -6.97
C GLY A 403 24.27 17.42 -7.58
N VAL A 404 23.43 18.33 -7.11
CA VAL A 404 23.49 19.74 -7.57
C VAL A 404 24.81 20.39 -7.15
N ALA A 405 25.29 20.14 -5.93
CA ALA A 405 26.61 20.64 -5.50
C ALA A 405 27.75 20.08 -6.36
N ARG A 406 27.69 18.80 -6.75
CA ARG A 406 28.62 18.16 -7.69
C ARG A 406 28.64 18.92 -9.02
N GLU A 407 27.48 19.20 -9.60
CA GLU A 407 27.38 19.88 -10.91
C GLU A 407 27.81 21.35 -10.85
N VAL A 408 27.32 22.10 -9.87
CA VAL A 408 27.65 23.52 -9.69
C VAL A 408 29.17 23.70 -9.51
N ALA A 409 29.84 22.80 -8.79
CA ALA A 409 31.28 22.87 -8.57
C ALA A 409 32.13 22.72 -9.85
N LYS A 410 31.60 22.05 -10.88
CA LYS A 410 32.28 21.85 -12.17
C LYS A 410 32.39 23.15 -12.99
N HIS A 411 31.45 24.07 -12.83
CA HIS A 411 31.46 25.31 -13.63
C HIS A 411 32.69 26.17 -13.28
N PRO A 412 33.53 26.57 -14.26
CA PRO A 412 34.83 27.18 -14.00
C PRO A 412 34.75 28.57 -13.35
N ALA A 413 33.66 29.32 -13.61
CA ALA A 413 33.44 30.62 -12.98
C ALA A 413 33.03 30.54 -11.50
N VAL A 414 32.51 29.39 -11.05
CA VAL A 414 32.04 29.21 -9.67
C VAL A 414 33.24 29.06 -8.74
N LEU A 415 33.29 29.92 -7.73
CA LEU A 415 34.34 29.96 -6.71
C LEU A 415 33.86 29.42 -5.37
N GLU A 416 32.58 29.65 -5.03
CA GLU A 416 32.01 29.30 -3.73
C GLU A 416 30.57 28.80 -3.89
N VAL A 417 30.29 27.65 -3.28
CA VAL A 417 28.96 27.01 -3.27
C VAL A 417 28.50 26.96 -1.82
N HIS A 418 27.40 27.63 -1.52
CA HIS A 418 26.70 27.48 -0.25
C HIS A 418 25.58 26.49 -0.45
N GLN A 419 25.41 25.57 0.47
CA GLN A 419 24.25 24.69 0.47
C GLN A 419 23.61 24.68 1.85
N VAL A 420 22.29 24.80 1.88
CA VAL A 420 21.48 24.67 3.08
C VAL A 420 20.48 23.52 2.91
N GLU A 421 20.59 22.51 3.76
CA GLU A 421 19.72 21.32 3.78
C GLU A 421 19.09 21.20 5.16
N ILE A 422 17.77 20.96 5.22
CA ILE A 422 17.03 20.93 6.48
C ILE A 422 17.22 19.62 7.24
N ASP A 423 17.40 18.51 6.52
CA ASP A 423 17.46 17.16 7.06
C ASP A 423 18.87 16.57 6.96
N GLU A 424 19.60 16.60 8.09
CA GLU A 424 20.95 16.02 8.20
C GLU A 424 21.00 14.53 7.85
N ARG A 425 19.90 13.79 8.09
CA ARG A 425 19.86 12.36 7.80
C ARG A 425 19.87 12.06 6.32
N VAL A 426 19.25 12.92 5.49
CA VAL A 426 19.33 12.79 4.03
C VAL A 426 20.78 12.94 3.56
N VAL A 427 21.53 13.91 4.10
CA VAL A 427 22.95 14.11 3.76
C VAL A 427 23.80 12.90 4.16
N GLU A 428 23.64 12.42 5.40
CA GLU A 428 24.43 11.30 5.92
C GLU A 428 24.18 10.01 5.14
N LEU A 429 22.91 9.70 4.87
CA LEU A 429 22.53 8.52 4.10
C LEU A 429 22.94 8.64 2.63
N SER A 430 22.89 9.84 2.05
CA SER A 430 23.37 10.07 0.68
C SER A 430 24.87 9.84 0.55
N LYS A 431 25.67 10.27 1.53
CA LYS A 431 27.11 9.94 1.59
C LYS A 431 27.37 8.44 1.65
N GLN A 432 26.50 7.70 2.34
CA GLN A 432 26.63 6.26 2.50
C GLN A 432 26.18 5.47 1.26
N TYR A 433 25.04 5.82 0.67
CA TYR A 433 24.36 5.01 -0.34
C TYR A 433 24.34 5.61 -1.75
N LEU A 434 24.58 6.92 -1.87
CA LEU A 434 24.61 7.67 -3.13
C LEU A 434 25.98 8.34 -3.37
N PRO A 435 27.12 7.64 -3.22
CA PRO A 435 28.45 8.27 -3.34
C PRO A 435 28.71 8.93 -4.70
N PHE A 436 27.98 8.50 -5.74
CA PHE A 436 28.04 9.09 -7.09
C PHE A 436 27.42 10.49 -7.18
N MET A 437 26.57 10.89 -6.23
CA MET A 437 26.01 12.24 -6.08
C MET A 437 26.69 12.97 -4.92
N ALA A 438 26.80 12.30 -3.77
CA ALA A 438 27.29 12.87 -2.52
C ALA A 438 28.76 13.28 -2.55
N CYS A 439 29.52 12.90 -3.58
CA CYS A 439 30.86 13.45 -3.84
C CYS A 439 30.85 14.99 -4.01
N GLY A 440 29.70 15.59 -4.33
CA GLY A 440 29.51 17.05 -4.29
C GLY A 440 29.83 17.66 -2.92
N PHE A 441 29.59 16.91 -1.83
CA PHE A 441 29.91 17.34 -0.46
C PHE A 441 31.42 17.43 -0.17
N GLU A 442 32.25 16.82 -1.01
CA GLU A 442 33.71 16.80 -0.86
C GLU A 442 34.39 17.95 -1.63
N SER A 443 33.62 18.73 -2.41
CA SER A 443 34.16 19.86 -3.17
C SER A 443 34.76 20.91 -2.23
N PRO A 444 36.00 21.38 -2.49
CA PRO A 444 36.61 22.45 -1.68
C PRO A 444 35.88 23.80 -1.84
N LYS A 445 34.99 23.92 -2.83
CA LYS A 445 34.15 25.10 -3.03
C LYS A 445 32.91 25.10 -2.12
N LEU A 446 32.52 23.95 -1.55
CA LEU A 446 31.26 23.79 -0.84
C LEU A 446 31.33 24.21 0.62
N LYS A 447 30.30 24.92 1.07
CA LYS A 447 29.98 25.23 2.47
C LYS A 447 28.57 24.72 2.78
N LEU A 448 28.49 23.56 3.43
CA LEU A 448 27.23 22.96 3.85
C LEU A 448 26.77 23.52 5.20
N THR A 449 25.51 23.90 5.28
CA THR A 449 24.80 24.28 6.51
C THR A 449 23.60 23.37 6.70
N ILE A 450 23.43 22.79 7.89
CA ILE A 450 22.20 22.07 8.23
C ILE A 450 21.23 23.09 8.84
N GLY A 451 20.09 23.30 8.20
CA GLY A 451 19.08 24.26 8.65
C GLY A 451 17.97 24.51 7.64
N ASP A 452 16.97 25.27 8.08
CA ASP A 452 15.85 25.68 7.23
C ASP A 452 16.30 26.72 6.19
N GLY A 453 16.04 26.45 4.91
CA GLY A 453 16.43 27.31 3.80
C GLY A 453 15.74 28.67 3.78
N PHE A 454 14.48 28.74 4.22
CA PHE A 454 13.73 29.99 4.34
C PHE A 454 14.35 30.89 5.41
N GLU A 455 14.69 30.35 6.57
CA GLU A 455 15.38 31.09 7.64
C GLU A 455 16.82 31.46 7.28
N TYR A 456 17.54 30.57 6.60
CA TYR A 456 18.89 30.86 6.09
C TYR A 456 18.88 32.04 5.12
N MET A 457 17.88 32.10 4.23
CA MET A 457 17.81 33.15 3.24
C MET A 457 17.47 34.52 3.84
N LYS A 458 16.71 34.60 4.93
CA LYS A 458 16.47 35.87 5.67
C LYS A 458 17.75 36.55 6.16
N GLN A 459 18.81 35.78 6.37
CA GLN A 459 20.08 36.27 6.90
C GLN A 459 21.02 36.82 5.81
N HIS A 460 20.62 36.74 4.53
CA HIS A 460 21.44 37.12 3.40
C HIS A 460 20.78 38.21 2.54
N GLU A 461 21.59 39.16 2.10
CA GLU A 461 21.16 40.26 1.23
C GLU A 461 22.28 40.56 0.23
N GLY A 462 21.96 40.55 -1.08
CA GLY A 462 22.93 40.82 -2.14
C GLY A 462 24.15 39.88 -2.11
N ALA A 463 23.98 38.63 -1.70
CA ALA A 463 25.08 37.71 -1.41
C ALA A 463 25.41 36.79 -2.59
N PHE A 464 24.42 36.38 -3.38
CA PHE A 464 24.57 35.29 -4.36
C PHE A 464 24.38 35.75 -5.80
N ASP A 465 25.21 35.26 -6.71
CA ASP A 465 25.05 35.48 -8.16
C ASP A 465 23.94 34.57 -8.72
N VAL A 466 23.88 33.34 -8.22
CA VAL A 466 22.86 32.35 -8.59
C VAL A 466 22.31 31.69 -7.32
N ILE A 467 21.00 31.52 -7.26
CA ILE A 467 20.34 30.67 -6.26
C ILE A 467 19.67 29.51 -7.00
N ILE A 468 19.82 28.30 -6.48
CA ILE A 468 19.15 27.08 -6.94
C ILE A 468 18.28 26.56 -5.79
N THR A 469 16.99 26.37 -6.03
CA THR A 469 16.09 25.70 -5.08
C THR A 469 15.82 24.30 -5.59
N ASP A 470 16.54 23.34 -5.01
CA ASP A 470 16.43 21.92 -5.29
C ASP A 470 15.59 21.26 -4.18
N SER A 471 14.29 21.49 -4.24
CA SER A 471 13.31 21.00 -3.27
C SER A 471 12.50 19.85 -3.85
N SER A 472 11.94 19.03 -2.95
CA SER A 472 10.84 18.13 -3.29
C SER A 472 9.57 18.90 -3.67
N ASP A 473 8.53 18.16 -4.06
CA ASP A 473 7.18 18.70 -4.31
C ASP A 473 6.64 19.51 -3.11
N PRO A 474 5.63 20.39 -3.29
CA PRO A 474 5.13 21.32 -2.26
C PRO A 474 4.31 20.62 -1.15
N ILE A 475 4.90 19.60 -0.52
CA ILE A 475 4.37 18.85 0.62
C ILE A 475 5.38 18.94 1.77
N GLY A 476 4.88 18.98 2.99
CA GLY A 476 5.72 18.92 4.19
C GLY A 476 6.69 20.12 4.28
N PRO A 477 8.00 19.89 4.49
CA PRO A 477 8.96 20.97 4.73
C PRO A 477 9.20 21.88 3.52
N ALA A 478 8.86 21.44 2.31
CA ALA A 478 9.10 22.20 1.08
C ALA A 478 7.97 23.21 0.75
N GLU A 479 6.80 23.13 1.40
CA GLU A 479 5.61 23.93 1.07
C GLU A 479 5.90 25.46 1.07
N SER A 480 6.71 25.94 2.02
CA SER A 480 7.05 27.37 2.11
C SER A 480 7.87 27.89 0.93
N LEU A 481 8.57 27.02 0.21
CA LEU A 481 9.47 27.37 -0.90
C LEU A 481 8.71 27.71 -2.20
N PHE A 482 7.41 27.42 -2.26
CA PHE A 482 6.56 27.68 -3.43
C PHE A 482 5.64 28.91 -3.27
N ARG A 483 5.74 29.62 -2.15
CA ARG A 483 4.90 30.80 -1.84
C ARG A 483 5.55 32.10 -2.30
N GLU A 484 4.74 33.12 -2.61
CA GLU A 484 5.22 34.46 -3.00
C GLU A 484 6.28 35.04 -2.04
N SER A 485 6.07 34.86 -0.73
CA SER A 485 7.00 35.31 0.31
C SER A 485 8.42 34.73 0.18
N TYR A 486 8.56 33.54 -0.42
CA TYR A 486 9.87 32.96 -0.69
C TYR A 486 10.60 33.72 -1.80
N PHE A 487 9.91 34.06 -2.88
CA PHE A 487 10.50 34.80 -4.01
C PHE A 487 10.92 36.22 -3.62
N GLU A 488 10.25 36.84 -2.65
CA GLU A 488 10.71 38.10 -2.04
C GLU A 488 12.08 37.93 -1.35
N LEU A 489 12.25 36.85 -0.58
CA LEU A 489 13.52 36.53 0.08
C LEU A 489 14.63 36.20 -0.93
N VAL A 490 14.32 35.41 -1.96
CA VAL A 490 15.25 35.09 -3.06
C VAL A 490 15.74 36.39 -3.72
N LYS A 491 14.82 37.29 -4.07
CA LYS A 491 15.16 38.59 -4.68
C LYS A 491 16.10 39.40 -3.80
N ARG A 492 15.88 39.42 -2.48
CA ARG A 492 16.74 40.14 -1.54
C ARG A 492 18.13 39.50 -1.44
N ALA A 493 18.21 38.18 -1.41
CA ALA A 493 19.47 37.45 -1.26
C ALA A 493 20.34 37.48 -2.54
N LEU A 494 19.75 37.66 -3.71
CA LEU A 494 20.46 37.80 -4.99
C LEU A 494 21.19 39.15 -5.11
N LYS A 495 22.38 39.11 -5.70
CA LYS A 495 23.10 40.29 -6.18
C LYS A 495 22.36 40.96 -7.35
N PRO A 496 22.69 42.22 -7.69
CA PRO A 496 22.25 42.81 -8.94
C PRO A 496 22.54 41.88 -10.12
N ASN A 497 21.55 41.70 -11.01
CA ASN A 497 21.56 40.78 -12.15
C ASN A 497 21.56 39.29 -11.81
N GLY A 498 21.36 38.92 -10.54
CA GLY A 498 21.34 37.53 -10.10
C GLY A 498 20.16 36.74 -10.66
N ILE A 499 20.35 35.41 -10.72
CA ILE A 499 19.41 34.45 -11.30
C ILE A 499 18.95 33.43 -10.26
N ILE A 500 17.67 33.09 -10.27
CA ILE A 500 17.09 31.95 -9.53
C ILE A 500 16.71 30.85 -10.52
N CYS A 501 16.97 29.61 -10.15
CA CYS A 501 16.40 28.41 -10.76
C CYS A 501 15.76 27.55 -9.66
N SER A 502 14.50 27.22 -9.80
CA SER A 502 13.78 26.35 -8.86
C SER A 502 13.15 25.19 -9.61
N GLN A 503 13.07 24.01 -8.99
CA GLN A 503 12.14 22.97 -9.43
C GLN A 503 10.75 23.57 -9.64
N GLY A 504 10.07 23.18 -10.72
CA GLY A 504 8.82 23.80 -11.14
C GLY A 504 7.68 22.86 -11.49
N GLY A 505 7.75 21.61 -11.03
CA GLY A 505 6.72 20.60 -11.28
C GLY A 505 6.55 20.24 -12.75
N SER A 506 5.37 19.74 -13.12
CA SER A 506 5.05 19.35 -14.50
C SER A 506 3.70 19.90 -14.93
N PHE A 507 3.67 20.62 -16.05
CA PHE A 507 2.42 21.12 -16.65
C PHE A 507 1.49 20.01 -17.16
N TRP A 508 1.98 18.76 -17.27
CA TRP A 508 1.12 17.61 -17.60
C TRP A 508 0.23 17.21 -16.43
N LEU A 509 0.62 17.54 -15.19
CA LEU A 509 -0.16 17.30 -13.99
C LEU A 509 -1.08 18.48 -13.69
N ASP A 510 -0.49 19.67 -13.51
CA ASP A 510 -1.24 20.89 -13.19
C ASP A 510 -0.59 22.14 -13.81
N ALA A 511 -0.96 22.44 -15.05
CA ALA A 511 -0.53 23.67 -15.71
C ALA A 511 -1.05 24.96 -15.01
N GLY A 512 -2.14 24.86 -14.23
CA GLY A 512 -2.70 25.98 -13.48
C GLY A 512 -1.80 26.38 -12.32
N HIS A 513 -1.37 25.41 -11.53
CA HIS A 513 -0.41 25.59 -10.44
C HIS A 513 0.95 26.09 -10.96
N VAL A 514 1.47 25.49 -12.04
CA VAL A 514 2.73 25.96 -12.67
C VAL A 514 2.63 27.43 -13.10
N ARG A 515 1.49 27.84 -13.68
CA ARG A 515 1.25 29.24 -14.05
C ARG A 515 1.18 30.16 -12.83
N GLU A 516 0.49 29.74 -11.78
CA GLU A 516 0.36 30.52 -10.54
C GLU A 516 1.74 30.80 -9.92
N THR A 517 2.61 29.79 -9.85
CA THR A 517 3.97 29.95 -9.35
C THR A 517 4.82 30.85 -10.26
N LEU A 518 4.67 30.74 -11.59
CA LEU A 518 5.28 31.71 -12.53
C LEU A 518 4.80 33.14 -12.27
N ASP A 519 3.52 33.34 -11.95
CA ASP A 519 2.96 34.65 -11.66
C ASP A 519 3.51 35.22 -10.35
N TYR A 520 3.71 34.39 -9.32
CA TYR A 520 4.46 34.80 -8.11
C TYR A 520 5.88 35.27 -8.48
N CYS A 521 6.63 34.50 -9.26
CA CYS A 521 7.95 34.91 -9.75
C CYS A 521 7.90 36.26 -10.51
N ARG A 522 6.92 36.45 -11.40
CA ARG A 522 6.79 37.67 -12.23
C ARG A 522 6.56 38.95 -11.42
N LYS A 523 6.01 38.85 -10.20
CA LYS A 523 5.87 40.02 -9.31
C LYS A 523 7.22 40.52 -8.79
N HIS A 524 8.22 39.64 -8.69
CA HIS A 524 9.52 39.97 -8.10
C HIS A 524 10.61 40.18 -9.16
N PHE A 525 10.56 39.47 -10.29
CA PHE A 525 11.61 39.43 -11.30
C PHE A 525 11.17 40.00 -12.65
N PRO A 526 11.96 40.89 -13.29
CA PRO A 526 11.63 41.44 -14.61
C PRO A 526 11.69 40.43 -15.75
N ARG A 527 12.43 39.32 -15.61
CA ARG A 527 12.44 38.21 -16.57
C ARG A 527 12.19 36.90 -15.86
N VAL A 528 11.23 36.15 -16.37
CA VAL A 528 10.81 34.84 -15.87
C VAL A 528 10.51 33.94 -17.07
N THR A 529 10.96 32.69 -17.00
CA THR A 529 10.67 31.66 -18.00
C THR A 529 10.49 30.30 -17.33
N TYR A 530 10.14 29.30 -18.14
CA TYR A 530 10.00 27.91 -17.73
C TYR A 530 10.82 27.00 -18.65
N GLY A 531 11.77 26.27 -18.07
CA GLY A 531 12.58 25.26 -18.75
C GLY A 531 12.10 23.84 -18.46
N LEU A 532 12.61 22.85 -19.21
CA LEU A 532 12.27 21.43 -19.07
C LEU A 532 13.50 20.53 -19.08
N ALA A 533 13.43 19.42 -18.35
CA ALA A 533 14.31 18.26 -18.52
C ALA A 533 13.47 16.98 -18.59
N ALA A 534 13.92 16.04 -19.42
CA ALA A 534 13.37 14.69 -19.47
C ALA A 534 14.05 13.84 -18.38
N VAL A 535 13.28 13.41 -17.40
CA VAL A 535 13.74 12.62 -16.25
C VAL A 535 12.77 11.43 -16.11
N PRO A 536 13.10 10.26 -16.66
CA PRO A 536 12.16 9.14 -16.76
C PRO A 536 11.52 8.70 -15.45
N SER A 537 12.25 8.76 -14.34
CA SER A 537 11.78 8.35 -13.02
C SER A 537 10.87 9.36 -12.31
N TYR A 538 10.75 10.59 -12.82
CA TYR A 538 9.85 11.59 -12.26
C TYR A 538 8.43 11.47 -12.83
N PRO A 539 7.40 11.95 -12.09
CA PRO A 539 6.03 11.96 -12.57
C PRO A 539 5.93 12.57 -13.97
N THR A 540 5.23 11.88 -14.88
CA THR A 540 5.09 12.26 -16.32
C THR A 540 6.36 12.11 -17.18
N GLY A 541 7.48 11.63 -16.62
CA GLY A 541 8.75 11.40 -17.32
C GLY A 541 9.55 12.66 -17.63
N GLN A 542 9.14 13.80 -17.07
CA GLN A 542 9.79 15.09 -17.23
C GLN A 542 9.43 16.01 -16.08
N ILE A 543 10.28 17.01 -15.87
CA ILE A 543 10.07 18.06 -14.86
C ILE A 543 10.51 19.40 -15.44
N GLY A 544 9.94 20.48 -14.93
CA GLY A 544 10.35 21.81 -15.33
C GLY A 544 11.02 22.62 -14.25
N PHE A 545 11.49 23.78 -14.67
CA PHE A 545 12.25 24.71 -13.85
C PHE A 545 11.71 26.11 -14.02
N PHE A 546 11.39 26.78 -12.91
CA PHE A 546 11.16 28.21 -12.91
C PHE A 546 12.50 28.91 -12.90
N ILE A 547 12.75 29.76 -13.91
CA ILE A 547 14.02 30.47 -14.03
C ILE A 547 13.73 31.96 -14.15
N ALA A 548 14.34 32.77 -13.29
CA ALA A 548 14.09 34.20 -13.25
C ALA A 548 15.36 35.01 -12.98
N SER A 549 15.41 36.23 -13.50
CA SER A 549 16.57 37.11 -13.43
C SER A 549 16.17 38.50 -12.98
N LEU A 550 17.01 39.12 -12.17
CA LEU A 550 16.92 40.54 -11.83
C LEU A 550 17.35 41.45 -12.98
N ASN A 551 18.04 40.93 -13.99
CA ASN A 551 18.42 41.66 -15.18
C ASN A 551 17.30 41.55 -16.25
N PRO A 552 16.67 42.66 -16.67
CA PRO A 552 15.64 42.66 -17.73
C PRO A 552 16.15 42.18 -19.09
N GLU A 553 17.47 42.22 -19.32
CA GLU A 553 18.10 41.86 -20.59
C GLU A 553 18.56 40.40 -20.64
N THR A 554 18.34 39.59 -19.59
CA THR A 554 18.70 38.17 -19.62
C THR A 554 17.88 37.43 -20.68
N ASP A 555 18.57 36.81 -21.63
CA ASP A 555 18.01 35.80 -22.53
C ASP A 555 18.30 34.42 -21.97
N PHE A 556 17.25 33.75 -21.49
CA PHE A 556 17.39 32.39 -20.96
C PHE A 556 17.51 31.34 -22.05
N ARG A 557 17.08 31.62 -23.28
CA ARG A 557 17.17 30.63 -24.36
C ARG A 557 18.58 30.55 -24.92
N GLU A 558 19.30 31.67 -24.91
CA GLU A 558 20.66 31.76 -25.43
C GLU A 558 21.67 31.92 -24.28
N PRO A 559 22.38 30.85 -23.88
CA PRO A 559 23.29 30.91 -22.74
C PRO A 559 24.45 31.87 -23.02
N ALA A 560 24.79 32.69 -22.03
CA ALA A 560 25.93 33.61 -22.05
C ALA A 560 27.27 32.83 -22.10
N ARG A 561 27.35 31.70 -21.41
CA ARG A 561 28.45 30.74 -21.49
C ARG A 561 28.02 29.52 -22.30
N LYS A 562 28.71 29.30 -23.43
CA LYS A 562 28.58 28.11 -24.26
C LYS A 562 29.79 27.22 -24.01
N PHE A 563 29.55 25.92 -23.94
CA PHE A 563 30.60 24.92 -23.88
C PHE A 563 30.69 24.20 -25.21
N GLU A 564 31.91 24.04 -25.70
CA GLU A 564 32.20 23.15 -26.83
C GLU A 564 32.16 21.69 -26.37
N ASP A 565 31.94 20.74 -27.29
CA ASP A 565 31.81 19.31 -26.95
C ASP A 565 32.98 18.78 -26.13
N ALA A 566 34.21 19.22 -26.43
CA ALA A 566 35.39 18.82 -25.66
C ALA A 566 35.38 19.34 -24.21
N GLU A 567 34.81 20.52 -23.95
CA GLU A 567 34.64 21.04 -22.59
C GLU A 567 33.51 20.29 -21.87
N ILE A 568 32.42 19.96 -22.57
CA ILE A 568 31.31 19.14 -22.04
C ILE A 568 31.83 17.77 -21.60
N ASP A 569 32.61 17.10 -22.46
CA ASP A 569 33.26 15.83 -22.15
C ASP A 569 34.24 15.94 -20.98
N GLN A 570 35.02 17.02 -20.91
CA GLN A 570 35.96 17.26 -19.81
C GLN A 570 35.24 17.48 -18.48
N LEU A 571 34.07 18.13 -18.49
CA LEU A 571 33.20 18.32 -17.33
C LEU A 571 32.42 17.04 -16.99
N GLY A 572 32.43 16.03 -17.86
CA GLY A 572 31.71 14.77 -17.68
C GLY A 572 30.20 14.96 -17.66
N LEU A 573 29.67 15.90 -18.44
CA LEU A 573 28.23 16.12 -18.59
C LEU A 573 27.65 15.07 -19.54
N ARG A 574 26.49 14.53 -19.20
CA ARG A 574 25.83 13.41 -19.87
C ARG A 574 24.52 13.81 -20.54
N TYR A 575 23.91 14.92 -20.12
CA TYR A 575 22.63 15.42 -20.61
C TYR A 575 22.74 16.85 -21.15
N TYR A 576 23.37 17.75 -20.39
CA TYR A 576 23.44 19.15 -20.74
C TYR A 576 24.39 19.38 -21.93
N THR A 577 23.87 20.07 -22.94
CA THR A 577 24.65 20.70 -24.01
C THR A 577 24.08 22.09 -24.29
N THR A 578 24.79 22.93 -25.02
CA THR A 578 24.27 24.24 -25.45
C THR A 578 22.98 24.09 -26.27
N ASP A 579 22.82 23.02 -27.04
CA ASP A 579 21.60 22.77 -27.82
C ASP A 579 20.46 22.22 -26.98
N VAL A 580 20.75 21.33 -26.02
CA VAL A 580 19.76 20.86 -25.04
C VAL A 580 19.25 22.04 -24.20
N HIS A 581 20.13 22.96 -23.79
CA HIS A 581 19.77 24.21 -23.11
C HIS A 581 18.72 25.00 -23.92
N ARG A 582 18.99 25.30 -25.19
CA ARG A 582 18.06 26.02 -26.08
C ARG A 582 16.73 25.28 -26.23
N ALA A 583 16.78 23.95 -26.35
CA ALA A 583 15.62 23.10 -26.53
C ALA A 583 14.73 23.05 -25.28
N ALA A 584 15.30 23.14 -24.08
CA ALA A 584 14.59 23.09 -22.81
C ALA A 584 13.51 24.17 -22.66
N PHE A 585 13.66 25.31 -23.34
CA PHE A 585 12.69 26.41 -23.35
C PHE A 585 11.65 26.30 -24.47
N THR A 586 11.70 25.24 -25.29
CA THR A 586 10.75 25.03 -26.39
C THR A 586 9.58 24.18 -25.91
N LEU A 587 8.54 24.83 -25.40
CA LEU A 587 7.38 24.15 -24.81
C LEU A 587 6.39 23.62 -25.87
N PRO A 588 5.68 22.51 -25.58
CA PRO A 588 4.53 22.08 -26.36
C PRO A 588 3.48 23.19 -26.49
N ARG A 589 2.78 23.24 -27.63
CA ARG A 589 1.87 24.36 -27.96
C ARG A 589 0.83 24.64 -26.88
N PHE A 590 0.25 23.60 -26.26
CA PHE A 590 -0.76 23.77 -25.22
C PHE A 590 -0.17 24.38 -23.94
N ALA A 591 1.02 23.91 -23.52
CA ALA A 591 1.73 24.42 -22.35
C ALA A 591 2.19 25.86 -22.58
N ALA A 592 2.76 26.17 -23.76
CA ALA A 592 3.14 27.53 -24.12
C ALA A 592 1.95 28.51 -24.02
N LYS A 593 0.76 28.09 -24.47
CA LYS A 593 -0.48 28.90 -24.36
C LYS A 593 -0.96 29.04 -22.92
N ALA A 594 -0.79 28.02 -22.09
CA ALA A 594 -1.24 28.05 -20.70
C ALA A 594 -0.34 28.90 -19.80
N LEU A 595 0.99 28.84 -20.01
CA LEU A 595 1.98 29.49 -19.15
C LEU A 595 2.32 30.93 -19.59
N ASN A 596 2.13 31.25 -20.87
CA ASN A 596 2.33 32.59 -21.45
C ASN A 596 1.04 33.02 -22.22
N PRO A 597 -0.06 33.30 -21.50
CA PRO A 597 -1.36 33.62 -22.11
C PRO A 597 -1.40 34.98 -22.83
#